data_AF-A0A7S2ESL4-F1
#
_entry.id   AF-A0A7S2ESL4-F1
#
_cell.length_a   1.000
_cell.length_b   1.000
_cell.length_c   1.000
_cell.angle_alpha   90.00
_cell.angle_beta   90.00
_cell.angle_gamma   90.00
#
_symmetry.space_group_name_H-M   'P 1'
#
loop_
_entity.id
_entity.type
_entity.pdbx_description
1 polymer ?
#
loop_
_entity_poly.entity_id
_entity_poly.type
_entity_poly.pdbx_seq_one_letter_code
_entity_poly.pdbx_strand_id
1 'polypeptide(L)'
;TGRTTPDRARLVASVLAYADARGIPSHGANRADHYVNEMISGAVDGDADPIVASRSGCAAVVDGRNGLGAATSDLAVSTALELAKEHGVGFVTCRNSNHFGAAGYWSERALRSGMIGMSFTNTSPFAVPTGGKSR
;
A
#
# COMPACT_ATOMS: atom_id res chain seq x y z
N THR A 1 3.73 19.83 -11.92
CA THR A 1 2.71 18.99 -12.56
C THR A 1 1.85 18.38 -11.47
N GLY A 2 0.70 18.97 -11.15
CA GLY A 2 -0.16 18.59 -10.02
C GLY A 2 -0.93 17.29 -10.26
N ARG A 3 -0.24 16.15 -10.30
CA ARG A 3 -0.80 14.82 -10.57
C ARG A 3 -1.21 14.05 -9.31
N THR A 4 -1.01 14.65 -8.13
CA THR A 4 -1.44 14.12 -6.83
C THR A 4 -1.42 15.25 -5.79
N THR A 5 -2.08 15.07 -4.65
CA THR A 5 -2.10 16.08 -3.58
C THR A 5 -0.78 16.13 -2.81
N PRO A 6 -0.42 17.27 -2.19
CA PRO A 6 0.77 17.37 -1.35
C PRO A 6 0.82 16.36 -0.20
N ASP A 7 -0.33 15.99 0.38
CA ASP A 7 -0.40 14.99 1.45
C ASP A 7 -0.10 13.58 0.94
N ARG A 8 -0.68 13.18 -0.20
CA ARG A 8 -0.34 11.89 -0.83
C ARG A 8 1.12 11.83 -1.23
N ALA A 9 1.68 12.92 -1.77
CA ALA A 9 3.10 13.01 -2.10
C ALA A 9 3.99 12.85 -0.85
N ARG A 10 3.65 13.49 0.27
CA ARG A 10 4.35 13.32 1.55
C ARG A 10 4.27 11.88 2.07
N LEU A 11 3.11 11.25 1.96
CA LEU A 11 2.93 9.86 2.35
C LEU A 11 3.83 8.93 1.51
N VAL A 12 3.81 9.06 0.18
CA VAL A 12 4.69 8.29 -0.72
C VAL A 12 6.15 8.52 -0.37
N ALA A 13 6.57 9.78 -0.20
CA ALA A 13 7.94 10.12 0.18
C ALA A 13 8.36 9.45 1.51
N SER A 14 7.45 9.37 2.48
CA SER A 14 7.70 8.71 3.78
C SER A 14 7.92 7.21 3.61
N VAL A 15 7.14 6.54 2.76
CA VAL A 15 7.29 5.11 2.45
C VAL A 15 8.62 4.85 1.74
N LEU A 16 9.01 5.70 0.79
CA LEU A 16 10.28 5.57 0.07
C LEU A 16 11.48 5.82 0.99
N ALA A 17 11.43 6.88 1.80
CA ALA A 17 12.47 7.20 2.77
C ALA A 17 12.63 6.10 3.83
N TYR A 18 11.53 5.49 4.28
CA TYR A 18 11.57 4.33 5.16
C TYR A 18 12.38 3.17 4.58
N ALA A 19 12.20 2.90 3.28
CA ALA A 19 12.88 1.81 2.59
C ALA A 19 14.37 2.11 2.42
N ASP A 20 14.75 3.33 2.02
CA ASP A 20 16.15 3.73 1.89
C ASP A 20 16.87 3.71 3.25
N ALA A 21 16.23 4.22 4.30
CA ALA A 21 16.79 4.21 5.66
C ALA A 21 17.06 2.79 6.20
N ARG A 22 16.46 1.76 5.58
CA ARG A 22 16.63 0.34 5.94
C ARG A 22 17.43 -0.44 4.90
N GLY A 23 18.04 0.22 3.92
CA GLY A 23 18.85 -0.43 2.89
C GLY A 23 18.03 -1.30 1.93
N ILE A 24 16.79 -0.89 1.62
CA ILE A 24 15.91 -1.58 0.65
C ILE A 24 15.77 -0.70 -0.61
N PRO A 25 16.84 -0.53 -1.42
CA PRO A 25 16.86 0.43 -2.53
C PRO A 25 15.87 0.08 -3.65
N SER A 26 15.43 -1.18 -3.75
CA SER A 26 14.41 -1.60 -4.73
C SER A 26 13.01 -1.04 -4.44
N HIS A 27 12.78 -0.55 -3.21
CA HIS A 27 11.51 0.01 -2.76
C HIS A 27 11.64 1.44 -2.19
N GLY A 28 12.83 2.04 -2.33
CA GLY A 28 13.14 3.41 -1.89
C GLY A 28 13.06 4.44 -3.03
N ALA A 29 13.81 5.54 -2.93
CA ALA A 29 13.73 6.68 -3.85
C ALA A 29 13.92 6.31 -5.34
N ASN A 30 14.62 5.22 -5.64
CA ASN A 30 14.73 4.66 -7.00
C ASN A 30 13.38 4.35 -7.67
N ARG A 31 12.29 4.21 -6.89
CA ARG A 31 10.93 3.99 -7.40
C ARG A 31 10.19 5.30 -7.75
N ALA A 32 10.70 6.46 -7.34
CA ALA A 32 10.01 7.74 -7.51
C ALA A 32 9.70 8.03 -8.99
N ASP A 33 10.68 7.89 -9.87
CA ASP A 33 10.51 8.11 -11.31
C ASP A 33 9.47 7.17 -11.92
N HIS A 34 9.42 5.92 -11.44
CA HIS A 34 8.42 4.95 -11.90
C HIS A 34 7.00 5.39 -11.54
N TYR A 35 6.76 5.78 -10.28
CA TYR A 35 5.43 6.26 -9.86
C TYR A 35 5.01 7.53 -10.60
N VAL A 36 5.94 8.45 -10.84
CA VAL A 36 5.67 9.66 -11.63
C VAL A 36 5.27 9.29 -13.06
N ASN A 37 6.00 8.38 -13.71
CA ASN A 37 5.71 7.94 -15.07
C ASN A 37 4.39 7.16 -15.16
N GLU A 38 4.06 6.34 -14.17
CA GLU A 38 2.77 5.64 -14.08
C GLU A 38 1.60 6.63 -13.95
N MET A 39 1.75 7.71 -13.18
CA MET A 39 0.74 8.78 -13.11
C MET A 39 0.65 9.61 -14.40
N ILE A 40 1.78 9.85 -15.07
CA ILE A 40 1.81 10.59 -16.35
C ILE A 40 1.10 9.80 -17.45
N SER A 41 1.36 8.50 -17.53
CA SER A 41 0.77 7.59 -18.52
C SER A 41 -0.70 7.26 -18.25
N GLY A 42 -1.22 7.56 -17.05
CA GLY A 42 -2.57 7.20 -16.62
C GLY A 42 -2.72 5.74 -16.17
N ALA A 43 -1.61 5.01 -16.05
CA ALA A 43 -1.61 3.67 -15.44
C ALA A 43 -2.00 3.73 -13.96
N VAL A 44 -1.66 4.82 -13.27
CA VAL A 44 -2.08 5.13 -11.89
C VAL A 44 -2.88 6.42 -11.89
N ASP A 45 -4.03 6.42 -11.24
CA ASP A 45 -4.78 7.64 -10.96
C ASP A 45 -4.22 8.32 -9.70
N GLY A 46 -3.32 9.28 -9.88
CA GLY A 46 -2.72 9.99 -8.76
C GLY A 46 -3.70 10.84 -7.95
N ASP A 47 -4.92 11.07 -8.44
CA ASP A 47 -6.00 11.82 -7.81
C ASP A 47 -7.07 10.94 -7.15
N ALA A 48 -7.07 9.63 -7.41
CA ALA A 48 -8.01 8.69 -6.82
C ALA A 48 -7.85 8.57 -5.30
N ASP A 49 -8.97 8.69 -4.60
CA ASP A 49 -9.05 8.43 -3.16
C ASP A 49 -9.63 7.03 -2.91
N PRO A 50 -8.93 6.19 -2.12
CA PRO A 50 -9.42 4.86 -1.78
C PRO A 50 -10.68 4.95 -0.90
N ILE A 51 -11.50 3.91 -0.95
CA ILE A 51 -12.74 3.82 -0.15
C ILE A 51 -12.83 2.47 0.58
N VAL A 52 -13.46 2.46 1.75
CA VAL A 52 -13.91 1.21 2.38
C VAL A 52 -15.16 0.73 1.65
N ALA A 53 -14.99 -0.25 0.76
CA ALA A 53 -16.06 -0.76 -0.10
C ALA A 53 -17.05 -1.66 0.66
N SER A 54 -16.59 -2.35 1.70
CA SER A 54 -17.44 -3.14 2.58
C SER A 54 -16.78 -3.37 3.93
N ARG A 55 -17.61 -3.64 4.95
CA ARG A 55 -17.18 -3.95 6.33
C ARG A 55 -18.10 -5.01 6.92
N SER A 56 -17.55 -5.97 7.65
CA SER A 56 -18.30 -6.99 8.39
C SER A 56 -17.48 -7.49 9.58
N GLY A 57 -17.98 -7.25 10.80
CA GLY A 57 -17.26 -7.58 12.03
C GLY A 57 -15.83 -7.03 12.01
N CYS A 58 -14.86 -7.92 12.26
CA CYS A 58 -13.43 -7.62 12.27
C CYS A 58 -12.77 -7.48 10.88
N ALA A 59 -13.53 -7.49 9.79
CA ALA A 59 -12.99 -7.46 8.43
C ALA A 59 -13.53 -6.32 7.56
N ALA A 60 -12.72 -5.87 6.60
CA ALA A 60 -13.12 -4.89 5.60
C ALA A 60 -12.43 -5.11 4.23
N VAL A 61 -13.01 -4.51 3.20
CA VAL A 61 -12.42 -4.43 1.85
C VAL A 61 -12.21 -2.97 1.50
N VAL A 62 -10.99 -2.62 1.10
CA VAL A 62 -10.65 -1.30 0.54
C VAL A 62 -10.52 -1.40 -0.98
N ASP A 63 -11.20 -0.52 -1.70
CA ASP A 63 -11.02 -0.32 -3.13
C ASP A 63 -10.10 0.88 -3.36
N GLY A 64 -8.94 0.63 -3.95
CA GLY A 64 -7.92 1.65 -4.19
C GLY A 64 -8.25 2.60 -5.35
N ARG A 65 -9.30 2.30 -6.14
CA ARG A 65 -9.74 3.10 -7.29
C ARG A 65 -8.62 3.39 -8.31
N ASN A 66 -7.73 2.42 -8.49
CA ASN A 66 -6.50 2.52 -9.28
C ASN A 66 -5.54 3.64 -8.83
N GLY A 67 -5.65 4.06 -7.58
CA GLY A 67 -4.82 5.10 -6.99
C GLY A 67 -3.44 4.63 -6.56
N LEU A 68 -2.68 5.56 -5.99
CA LEU A 68 -1.38 5.27 -5.40
C LEU A 68 -1.51 4.20 -4.30
N GLY A 69 -0.65 3.17 -4.37
CA GLY A 69 -0.67 2.05 -3.41
C GLY A 69 -0.49 2.50 -1.97
N ALA A 70 0.29 3.57 -1.75
CA ALA A 70 0.48 4.16 -0.43
C ALA A 70 -0.83 4.73 0.15
N ALA A 71 -1.65 5.43 -0.65
CA ALA A 71 -2.93 5.96 -0.18
C ALA A 71 -3.90 4.82 0.18
N THR A 72 -3.99 3.79 -0.67
CA THR A 72 -4.83 2.61 -0.40
C THR A 72 -4.40 1.93 0.91
N SER A 73 -3.10 1.74 1.09
CA SER A 73 -2.54 1.06 2.26
C SER A 73 -2.69 1.88 3.53
N ASP A 74 -2.64 3.21 3.44
CA ASP A 74 -2.86 4.09 4.57
C ASP A 74 -4.28 3.99 5.12
N LEU A 75 -5.28 4.00 4.24
CA LEU A 75 -6.68 3.75 4.62
C LEU A 75 -6.83 2.34 5.19
N ALA A 76 -6.29 1.33 4.52
CA ALA A 76 -6.44 -0.07 4.93
C ALA A 76 -5.85 -0.35 6.31
N VAL A 77 -4.66 0.14 6.62
CA VAL A 77 -4.04 -0.02 7.94
C VAL A 77 -4.81 0.76 9.00
N SER A 78 -5.27 1.98 8.69
CA SER A 78 -6.08 2.76 9.63
C SER A 78 -7.38 2.03 9.99
N THR A 79 -8.09 1.50 8.98
CA THR A 79 -9.28 0.66 9.18
C THR A 79 -8.95 -0.62 9.95
N ALA A 80 -7.84 -1.31 9.66
CA ALA A 80 -7.44 -2.50 10.39
C ALA A 80 -7.17 -2.22 11.86
N LEU A 81 -6.56 -1.08 12.18
CA LEU A 81 -6.31 -0.65 13.56
C LEU A 81 -7.59 -0.30 14.30
N GLU A 82 -8.54 0.37 13.65
CA GLU A 82 -9.87 0.63 14.22
C GLU A 82 -10.59 -0.68 14.55
N LEU A 83 -10.62 -1.62 13.60
CA LEU A 83 -11.23 -2.94 13.77
C LEU A 83 -10.55 -3.74 14.88
N ALA A 84 -9.21 -3.71 14.95
CA ALA A 84 -8.46 -4.42 15.97
C ALA A 84 -8.71 -3.88 17.38
N LYS A 85 -8.91 -2.57 17.54
CA LYS A 85 -9.30 -1.98 18.82
C LYS A 85 -10.69 -2.46 19.27
N GLU A 86 -11.61 -2.62 18.33
CA GLU A 86 -13.01 -3.00 18.62
C GLU A 86 -13.17 -4.52 18.83
N HIS A 87 -12.47 -5.33 18.04
CA HIS A 87 -12.71 -6.77 17.95
C HIS A 87 -11.51 -7.64 18.36
N GLY A 88 -10.40 -7.03 18.79
CA GLY A 88 -9.14 -7.71 19.10
C GLY A 88 -8.29 -8.08 17.87
N VAL A 89 -8.90 -8.11 16.68
CA VAL A 89 -8.23 -8.32 15.39
C VAL A 89 -8.89 -7.46 14.32
N GLY A 90 -8.10 -7.02 13.33
CA GLY A 90 -8.59 -6.33 12.14
C GLY A 90 -7.99 -6.96 10.90
N PHE A 91 -8.82 -7.37 9.95
CA PHE A 91 -8.39 -8.00 8.70
C PHE A 91 -8.91 -7.22 7.50
N VAL A 92 -8.01 -6.51 6.81
CA VAL A 92 -8.39 -5.66 5.67
C VAL A 92 -7.72 -6.18 4.40
N THR A 93 -8.53 -6.37 3.37
CA THR A 93 -8.04 -6.69 2.02
C THR A 93 -8.17 -5.47 1.11
N CYS A 94 -7.26 -5.35 0.15
CA CYS A 94 -7.27 -4.26 -0.82
C CYS A 94 -7.44 -4.82 -2.22
N ARG A 95 -8.16 -4.10 -3.08
CA ARG A 95 -8.24 -4.38 -4.52
C ARG A 95 -8.12 -3.09 -5.33
N ASN A 96 -7.89 -3.24 -6.64
CA ASN A 96 -7.83 -2.10 -7.57
C ASN A 96 -6.87 -1.01 -7.07
N SER A 97 -5.65 -1.43 -6.73
CA SER A 97 -4.60 -0.61 -6.13
C SER A 97 -3.29 -0.81 -6.91
N ASN A 98 -2.21 -0.18 -6.45
CA ASN A 98 -0.90 -0.21 -7.08
C ASN A 98 0.20 -0.57 -6.08
N HIS A 99 1.46 -0.63 -6.56
CA HIS A 99 2.61 -0.94 -5.72
C HIS A 99 2.68 -0.02 -4.49
N PHE A 100 2.78 -0.62 -3.29
CA PHE A 100 2.64 0.09 -2.01
C PHE A 100 3.98 0.38 -1.30
N GLY A 101 5.11 0.25 -2.00
CA GLY A 101 6.44 0.37 -1.39
C GLY A 101 6.80 -0.81 -0.47
N ALA A 102 7.61 -0.55 0.56
CA ALA A 102 8.08 -1.60 1.46
C ALA A 102 6.98 -2.04 2.43
N ALA A 103 6.58 -3.33 2.38
CA ALA A 103 5.52 -3.89 3.22
C ALA A 103 5.73 -3.65 4.73
N GLY A 104 6.99 -3.62 5.17
CA GLY A 104 7.35 -3.35 6.57
C GLY A 104 6.89 -1.98 7.09
N TYR A 105 6.75 -0.96 6.24
CA TYR A 105 6.22 0.35 6.64
C TYR A 105 4.80 0.23 7.20
N TRP A 106 3.96 -0.57 6.53
CA TRP A 106 2.56 -0.77 6.92
C TRP A 106 2.43 -1.61 8.18
N SER A 107 3.24 -2.67 8.33
CA SER A 107 3.34 -3.44 9.58
C SER A 107 3.85 -2.57 10.75
N GLU A 108 4.81 -1.69 10.53
CA GLU A 108 5.37 -0.82 11.58
C GLU A 108 4.32 0.18 12.12
N ARG A 109 3.37 0.62 11.29
CA ARG A 109 2.26 1.47 11.78
C ARG A 109 1.42 0.78 12.86
N ALA A 110 1.21 -0.54 12.74
CA ALA A 110 0.53 -1.29 13.79
C ALA A 110 1.40 -1.47 15.04
N LEU A 111 2.70 -1.73 14.86
CA LEU A 111 3.66 -1.79 15.95
C LEU A 111 3.67 -0.50 16.78
N ARG A 112 3.65 0.66 16.13
CA ARG A 112 3.57 1.98 16.78
C ARG A 112 2.28 2.20 17.57
N SER A 113 1.24 1.42 17.27
CA SER A 113 -0.05 1.44 17.98
C SER A 113 -0.13 0.38 19.10
N GLY A 114 0.99 -0.28 19.44
CA GLY A 114 1.03 -1.32 20.46
C GLY A 114 0.42 -2.65 20.00
N MET A 115 0.36 -2.90 18.69
CA MET A 115 -0.26 -4.07 18.07
C MET A 115 0.74 -4.86 17.20
N ILE A 116 0.44 -6.13 16.92
CA ILE A 116 1.16 -6.91 15.91
C ILE A 116 0.61 -6.56 14.52
N GLY A 117 1.50 -6.31 13.55
CA GLY A 117 1.13 -5.93 12.18
C GLY A 117 1.66 -6.89 11.13
N MET A 118 0.79 -7.33 10.22
CA MET A 118 1.12 -8.15 9.06
C MET A 118 0.63 -7.47 7.78
N SER A 119 1.48 -7.37 6.76
CA SER A 119 1.15 -6.77 5.47
C SER A 119 1.70 -7.64 4.32
N PHE A 120 0.86 -7.88 3.31
CA PHE A 120 1.17 -8.69 2.15
C PHE A 120 0.58 -8.03 0.90
N THR A 121 1.21 -8.29 -0.24
CA THR A 121 0.68 -7.91 -1.55
C THR A 121 1.04 -8.98 -2.58
N ASN A 122 0.21 -9.11 -3.61
CA ASN A 122 0.64 -9.76 -4.84
C ASN A 122 1.45 -8.78 -5.71
N THR A 123 1.98 -9.26 -6.83
CA THR A 123 2.67 -8.44 -7.83
C THR A 123 2.35 -8.99 -9.22
N SER A 124 2.80 -8.30 -10.29
CA SER A 124 2.84 -8.89 -11.62
C SER A 124 3.61 -10.22 -11.60
N PRO A 125 3.35 -11.15 -12.54
CA PRO A 125 4.06 -12.43 -12.57
C PRO A 125 5.58 -12.22 -12.67
N PHE A 126 6.29 -12.55 -11.58
CA PHE A 126 7.76 -12.41 -11.48
C PHE A 126 8.47 -13.73 -11.16
N ALA A 127 7.77 -14.68 -10.53
CA ALA A 127 8.29 -16.00 -10.19
C ALA A 127 7.72 -17.08 -11.10
N VAL A 128 8.48 -18.17 -11.29
CA VAL A 128 8.01 -19.39 -11.96
C VAL A 128 7.67 -20.40 -10.86
N PRO A 129 6.46 -20.99 -10.85
CA PRO A 129 6.10 -21.99 -9.85
C PRO A 129 7.01 -23.23 -9.96
N THR A 130 7.21 -23.94 -8.87
CA THR A 130 8.01 -25.18 -8.84
C THR A 130 7.50 -26.17 -9.90
N GLY A 131 8.40 -26.62 -10.79
CA GLY A 131 8.06 -27.50 -11.92
C GLY A 131 7.48 -26.79 -13.15
N GLY A 132 7.30 -25.46 -13.10
CA GLY A 132 6.89 -24.63 -14.22
C GLY A 132 8.05 -24.21 -15.13
N LYS A 133 7.70 -23.60 -16.27
CA LYS A 133 8.67 -23.09 -17.26
C LYS A 133 8.41 -21.67 -17.74
N SER A 134 7.33 -21.04 -17.27
CA SER A 134 6.95 -19.68 -17.63
C SER A 134 6.35 -18.96 -16.43
N ARG A 135 6.47 -17.63 -16.44
CA ARG A 135 5.76 -16.73 -15.54
C ARG A 135 4.29 -16.65 -15.95
#